data_AF-A0A0X8VAR4-F1
#
_entry.id   AF-A0A0X8VAR4-F1
#
_cell.length_a   1.000
_cell.length_b   1.000
_cell.length_c   1.000
_cell.angle_alpha   90.00
_cell.angle_beta   90.00
_cell.angle_gamma   90.00
#
_symmetry.space_group_name_H-M   'P 1'
#
loop_
_entity.id
_entity.type
_entity.pdbx_description
1 polymer ?
#
loop_
_entity_poly.entity_id
_entity_poly.type
_entity_poly.pdbx_seq_one_letter_code
_entity_poly.pdbx_strand_id
1 'polypeptide(L)'
;MEYNPVDTFIYNQTKTGKLTGDEIVTIPHPMIVGLMNMVAATKPAMLSLVSKAANVIYRNPTSVFLTARVKDILWDGVVINCTVTDFAAKAVCTQLKTEAKELKHIGENDLSFALLGPKNGTEGKRLKVRRGSVDHRFVGSIIEYDGKEEMEAWSTTECNKYHGSDGTIFPPLMTPEEGLWSFAPDLCRSMKAVYVGDTKYLGVKVRKYVAGLGDMSANEDEKCYCPTPDTCMSKGLMDLAKCGQPVIASLPHFYDTNGEYVRQVKGMRPSAEQHSIEILFEGMTGSPVQAFKRLQFSIPLHPYAKVPLMKNLPETVIPLVWVEESVSLNMTYVGQIKTMMFVISFVGLMKWLLLVGSIAGLGVSAYFMYIKRDTIDVTPTPKIKPEENGKTSVISLVNPGFVNDDGTTVLDNHRQKF
;
A
#
# COMPACT_ATOMS: atom_id res chain seq x y z
N MET A 1 -2.32 15.01 4.90
CA MET A 1 -2.36 15.38 3.47
C MET A 1 -3.57 14.68 2.89
N GLU A 2 -4.27 15.30 1.96
CA GLU A 2 -5.47 14.72 1.36
C GLU A 2 -5.39 14.85 -0.16
N TYR A 3 -5.77 13.81 -0.89
CA TYR A 3 -5.76 13.78 -2.35
C TYR A 3 -6.78 12.77 -2.91
N ASN A 4 -7.08 12.90 -4.19
CA ASN A 4 -7.85 11.93 -4.97
C ASN A 4 -6.91 11.33 -6.01
N PRO A 5 -6.68 10.00 -6.03
CA PRO A 5 -5.87 9.38 -7.06
C PRO A 5 -6.61 9.41 -8.40
N VAL A 6 -5.87 9.56 -9.50
CA VAL A 6 -6.41 9.48 -10.86
C VAL A 6 -5.51 8.56 -11.68
N ASP A 7 -6.06 7.43 -12.11
CA ASP A 7 -5.33 6.45 -12.92
C ASP A 7 -5.74 6.59 -14.38
N THR A 8 -4.76 6.69 -15.28
CA THR A 8 -5.00 6.75 -16.73
C THR A 8 -4.29 5.60 -17.42
N PHE A 9 -5.04 4.87 -18.23
CA PHE A 9 -4.54 3.69 -18.93
C PHE A 9 -4.28 4.04 -20.39
N ILE A 10 -3.01 3.98 -20.79
CA ILE A 10 -2.55 4.29 -22.15
C ILE A 10 -2.04 3.01 -22.79
N TYR A 11 -2.67 2.62 -23.89
CA TYR A 11 -2.27 1.47 -24.67
C TYR A 11 -0.86 1.66 -25.26
N ASN A 12 -0.01 0.63 -25.17
CA ASN A 12 1.37 0.67 -25.65
C ASN A 12 1.68 -0.53 -26.55
N GLN A 13 1.56 -0.30 -27.87
CA GLN A 13 1.78 -1.32 -28.90
C GLN A 13 3.16 -1.99 -28.81
N THR A 14 4.20 -1.23 -28.47
CA THR A 14 5.57 -1.75 -28.40
C THR A 14 5.72 -2.81 -27.31
N LYS A 15 5.00 -2.66 -26.19
CA LYS A 15 5.01 -3.64 -25.09
C LYS A 15 4.09 -4.83 -25.33
N THR A 16 2.99 -4.64 -26.07
CA THR A 16 2.01 -5.71 -26.37
C THR A 16 2.38 -6.55 -27.59
N GLY A 17 3.41 -6.13 -28.35
CA GLY A 17 3.90 -6.87 -29.50
C GLY A 17 2.89 -6.86 -30.65
N LYS A 18 2.36 -8.03 -31.02
CA LYS A 18 1.37 -8.17 -32.11
C LYS A 18 -0.08 -7.99 -31.65
N LEU A 19 -0.33 -7.99 -30.34
CA LEU A 19 -1.69 -7.89 -29.80
C LEU A 19 -2.16 -6.44 -29.84
N THR A 20 -3.34 -6.21 -30.41
CA THR A 20 -3.92 -4.90 -30.71
C THR A 20 -5.08 -4.53 -29.78
N GLY A 21 -5.66 -5.52 -29.09
CA GLY A 21 -6.92 -5.38 -28.34
C GLY A 21 -8.16 -5.66 -29.20
N ASP A 22 -8.03 -5.77 -30.52
CA ASP A 22 -9.10 -6.20 -31.42
C ASP A 22 -9.24 -7.73 -31.48
N GLU A 23 -8.34 -8.47 -30.83
CA GLU A 23 -8.44 -9.91 -30.72
C GLU A 23 -9.76 -10.31 -30.03
N ILE A 24 -10.41 -11.34 -30.57
CA ILE A 24 -11.67 -11.85 -30.06
C ILE A 24 -11.37 -12.95 -29.03
N VAL A 25 -11.96 -12.82 -27.86
CA VAL A 25 -11.86 -13.81 -26.77
C VAL A 25 -13.25 -14.20 -26.29
N THR A 26 -13.35 -15.40 -25.72
CA THR A 26 -14.57 -15.89 -25.08
C THR A 26 -14.33 -16.02 -23.59
N ILE A 27 -15.12 -15.30 -22.79
CA ILE A 27 -15.08 -15.32 -21.32
C ILE A 27 -16.47 -15.59 -20.75
N PRO A 28 -16.61 -16.08 -19.52
CA PRO A 28 -17.89 -16.07 -18.82
C PRO A 28 -18.48 -14.66 -18.84
N HIS A 29 -19.74 -14.52 -19.22
CA HIS A 29 -20.38 -13.23 -19.40
C HIS A 29 -20.53 -12.53 -18.04
N PRO A 30 -19.77 -11.46 -17.73
CA PRO A 30 -19.70 -10.92 -16.37
C PRO A 30 -21.05 -10.41 -15.88
N MET A 31 -21.81 -9.74 -16.76
CA MET A 31 -23.15 -9.25 -16.41
C MET A 31 -24.20 -10.34 -16.26
N ILE A 32 -24.27 -11.35 -17.14
CA ILE A 32 -25.26 -12.44 -16.99
C ILE A 32 -24.94 -13.24 -15.74
N VAL A 33 -23.74 -13.79 -15.64
CA VAL A 33 -23.36 -14.68 -14.54
C VAL A 33 -23.35 -13.92 -13.21
N GLY A 34 -22.75 -12.72 -13.18
CA GLY A 34 -22.63 -11.91 -11.96
C GLY A 34 -23.98 -11.45 -11.43
N LEU A 35 -24.89 -11.03 -12.31
CA LEU A 35 -26.24 -10.64 -11.90
C LEU A 35 -27.05 -11.84 -11.38
N MET A 36 -26.93 -13.02 -12.01
CA MET A 36 -27.60 -14.23 -11.50
C MET A 36 -27.08 -14.61 -10.13
N ASN A 37 -25.76 -14.61 -9.92
CA ASN A 37 -25.15 -14.93 -8.63
C ASN A 37 -25.59 -13.94 -7.54
N MET A 38 -25.55 -12.64 -7.84
CA MET A 38 -25.98 -11.59 -6.90
C MET A 38 -27.46 -11.72 -6.54
N VAL A 39 -28.33 -11.95 -7.52
CA VAL A 39 -29.78 -12.09 -7.30
C VAL A 39 -30.10 -13.39 -6.58
N ALA A 40 -29.42 -14.49 -6.88
CA ALA A 40 -29.58 -15.75 -6.17
C ALA A 40 -29.21 -15.60 -4.69
N ALA A 41 -28.15 -14.87 -4.37
CA ALA A 41 -27.71 -14.63 -2.99
C ALA A 41 -28.62 -13.66 -2.22
N THR A 42 -29.09 -12.59 -2.86
CA THR A 42 -29.78 -11.49 -2.15
C THR A 42 -31.30 -11.50 -2.28
N LYS A 43 -31.84 -11.92 -3.43
CA LYS A 43 -33.26 -11.86 -3.79
C LYS A 43 -33.68 -13.08 -4.62
N PRO A 44 -33.57 -14.32 -4.08
CA PRO A 44 -33.74 -15.56 -4.85
C PRO A 44 -35.13 -15.70 -5.51
N ALA A 45 -36.16 -15.04 -4.96
CA ALA A 45 -37.50 -15.01 -5.56
C ALA A 45 -37.54 -14.30 -6.94
N MET A 46 -36.60 -13.39 -7.21
CA MET A 46 -36.54 -12.61 -8.44
C MET A 46 -35.72 -13.29 -9.56
N LEU A 47 -35.10 -14.44 -9.27
CA LEU A 47 -34.15 -15.08 -10.18
C LEU A 47 -34.78 -15.42 -11.55
N SER A 48 -36.02 -15.91 -11.57
CA SER A 48 -36.73 -16.20 -12.83
C SER A 48 -37.04 -14.95 -13.65
N LEU A 49 -37.37 -13.83 -12.99
CA LEU A 49 -37.62 -12.55 -13.66
C LEU A 49 -36.32 -12.05 -14.32
N VAL A 50 -35.22 -12.10 -13.58
CA VAL A 50 -33.91 -11.65 -14.05
C VAL A 50 -33.39 -12.55 -15.16
N SER A 51 -33.63 -13.87 -15.09
CA SER A 51 -33.34 -14.80 -16.19
C SER A 51 -34.10 -14.44 -17.46
N LYS A 52 -35.39 -14.10 -17.36
CA LYS A 52 -36.19 -13.65 -18.50
C LYS A 52 -35.64 -12.33 -19.07
N ALA A 53 -35.31 -11.38 -18.19
CA ALA A 53 -34.74 -10.09 -18.58
C ALA A 53 -33.42 -10.26 -19.34
N ALA A 54 -32.51 -11.10 -18.85
CA ALA A 54 -31.23 -11.38 -19.51
C ALA A 54 -31.43 -11.93 -20.92
N ASN A 55 -32.40 -12.83 -21.14
CA ASN A 55 -32.72 -13.33 -22.47
C ASN A 55 -33.16 -12.20 -23.41
N VAL A 56 -33.96 -11.24 -22.96
CA VAL A 56 -34.43 -10.14 -23.81
C VAL A 56 -33.31 -9.12 -24.06
N ILE A 57 -32.59 -8.72 -23.01
CA ILE A 57 -31.48 -7.74 -23.08
C ILE A 57 -30.39 -8.23 -24.03
N TYR A 58 -30.00 -9.50 -23.94
CA TYR A 58 -28.91 -10.07 -24.73
C TYR A 58 -29.38 -10.87 -25.96
N ARG A 59 -30.59 -10.59 -26.47
CA ARG A 59 -31.14 -11.15 -27.72
C ARG A 59 -31.11 -12.68 -27.80
N ASN A 60 -31.62 -13.34 -26.76
CA ASN A 60 -31.66 -14.78 -26.57
C ASN A 60 -30.27 -15.43 -26.72
N PRO A 61 -29.34 -15.16 -25.79
CA PRO A 61 -28.00 -15.71 -25.87
C PRO A 61 -28.06 -17.24 -25.77
N THR A 62 -27.22 -17.93 -26.53
CA THR A 62 -27.18 -19.40 -26.57
C THR A 62 -26.34 -20.00 -25.44
N SER A 63 -25.50 -19.18 -24.79
CA SER A 63 -24.62 -19.60 -23.70
C SER A 63 -24.43 -18.47 -22.69
N VAL A 64 -23.87 -18.80 -21.53
CA VAL A 64 -23.45 -17.82 -20.52
C VAL A 64 -22.07 -17.22 -20.80
N PHE A 65 -21.51 -17.44 -21.98
CA PHE A 65 -20.22 -16.93 -22.38
C PHE A 65 -20.39 -15.75 -23.34
N LEU A 66 -19.59 -14.72 -23.10
CA LEU A 66 -19.47 -13.55 -23.95
C LEU A 66 -18.29 -13.78 -24.90
N THR A 67 -18.51 -13.60 -26.20
CA THR A 67 -17.45 -13.55 -27.21
C THR A 67 -17.39 -12.13 -27.78
N ALA A 68 -16.31 -11.42 -27.50
CA ALA A 68 -16.15 -10.01 -27.88
C ALA A 68 -14.67 -9.66 -28.03
N ARG A 69 -14.38 -8.46 -28.54
CA ARG A 69 -13.00 -7.96 -28.61
C ARG A 69 -12.50 -7.67 -27.20
N VAL A 70 -11.20 -7.88 -26.97
CA VAL A 70 -10.56 -7.57 -25.69
C VAL A 70 -10.79 -6.11 -25.29
N LYS A 71 -10.72 -5.16 -26.22
CA LYS A 71 -10.97 -3.74 -25.94
C LYS A 71 -12.40 -3.44 -25.53
N ASP A 72 -13.39 -4.15 -26.07
CA ASP A 72 -14.80 -3.98 -25.68
C ASP A 72 -15.02 -4.51 -24.26
N ILE A 73 -14.38 -5.63 -23.91
CA ILE A 73 -14.47 -6.21 -22.57
C ILE A 73 -13.81 -5.32 -21.51
N LEU A 74 -12.63 -4.77 -21.83
CA LEU A 74 -11.84 -4.00 -20.87
C LEU A 74 -12.24 -2.52 -20.80
N TRP A 75 -12.49 -1.86 -21.93
CA TRP A 75 -12.52 -0.39 -22.03
C TRP A 75 -13.79 0.16 -22.68
N ASP A 76 -14.06 -0.20 -23.94
CA ASP A 76 -15.11 0.44 -24.75
C ASP A 76 -16.52 0.05 -24.28
N GLY A 77 -16.62 -1.17 -23.76
CA GLY A 77 -17.79 -1.73 -23.12
C GLY A 77 -18.68 -2.55 -24.04
N VAL A 78 -19.37 -3.51 -23.43
CA VAL A 78 -20.34 -4.40 -24.04
C VAL A 78 -21.74 -3.86 -23.75
N VAL A 79 -22.52 -3.68 -24.82
CA VAL A 79 -23.84 -3.06 -24.76
C VAL A 79 -24.83 -3.92 -23.98
N ILE A 80 -25.55 -3.27 -23.09
CA ILE A 80 -26.72 -3.77 -22.37
C ILE A 80 -27.94 -3.07 -22.99
N ASN A 81 -28.67 -3.82 -23.82
CA ASN A 81 -29.81 -3.29 -24.55
C ASN A 81 -31.01 -3.05 -23.60
N CYS A 82 -31.25 -1.78 -23.32
CA CYS A 82 -32.31 -1.31 -22.44
C CYS A 82 -33.43 -0.57 -23.19
N THR A 83 -33.38 -0.52 -24.52
CA THR A 83 -34.48 0.02 -25.37
C THR A 83 -35.65 -0.98 -25.57
N VAL A 84 -35.55 -2.17 -24.98
CA VAL A 84 -36.54 -3.24 -25.11
C VAL A 84 -37.86 -2.93 -24.37
N THR A 85 -38.98 -3.46 -24.88
CA THR A 85 -40.32 -3.19 -24.35
C THR A 85 -40.78 -4.16 -23.25
N ASP A 86 -40.13 -5.32 -23.10
CA ASP A 86 -40.48 -6.33 -22.11
C ASP A 86 -40.36 -5.78 -20.67
N PHE A 87 -41.37 -6.09 -19.85
CA PHE A 87 -41.45 -5.62 -18.47
C PHE A 87 -40.26 -6.04 -17.62
N ALA A 88 -39.80 -7.29 -17.71
CA ALA A 88 -38.71 -7.80 -16.89
C ALA A 88 -37.39 -7.09 -17.24
N ALA A 89 -37.14 -6.93 -18.53
CA ALA A 89 -35.95 -6.23 -19.01
C ALA A 89 -35.96 -4.74 -18.61
N LYS A 90 -37.10 -4.04 -18.74
CA LYS A 90 -37.24 -2.66 -18.27
C LYS A 90 -36.97 -2.54 -16.77
N ALA A 91 -37.54 -3.43 -15.95
CA ALA A 91 -37.34 -3.40 -14.51
C ALA A 91 -35.85 -3.58 -14.13
N VAL A 92 -35.16 -4.54 -14.77
CA VAL A 92 -33.72 -4.76 -14.55
C VAL A 92 -32.90 -3.56 -15.01
N CYS A 93 -33.17 -3.02 -16.20
CA CYS A 93 -32.47 -1.83 -16.71
C CYS A 93 -32.67 -0.59 -15.83
N THR A 94 -33.88 -0.36 -15.31
CA THR A 94 -34.13 0.71 -14.34
C THR A 94 -33.31 0.52 -13.08
N GLN A 95 -33.26 -0.70 -12.54
CA GLN A 95 -32.45 -0.98 -11.36
C GLN A 95 -30.95 -0.77 -11.63
N LEU A 96 -30.45 -1.20 -12.79
CA LEU A 96 -29.05 -1.01 -13.18
C LEU A 96 -28.72 0.49 -13.31
N LYS A 97 -29.59 1.31 -13.90
CA LYS A 97 -29.41 2.77 -13.98
C LYS A 97 -29.32 3.44 -12.60
N THR A 98 -30.05 2.92 -11.62
CA THR A 98 -30.10 3.50 -10.26
C THR A 98 -28.90 3.06 -9.42
N GLU A 99 -28.57 1.76 -9.42
CA GLU A 99 -27.60 1.18 -8.49
C GLU A 99 -26.19 1.09 -9.09
N ALA A 100 -26.06 0.80 -10.38
CA ALA A 100 -24.79 0.50 -11.02
C ALA A 100 -24.21 1.75 -11.68
N LYS A 101 -23.78 2.71 -10.84
CA LYS A 101 -23.23 4.00 -11.26
C LYS A 101 -22.00 3.91 -12.16
N GLU A 102 -21.27 2.80 -12.09
CA GLU A 102 -20.10 2.53 -12.93
C GLU A 102 -20.47 2.14 -14.37
N LEU A 103 -21.73 1.83 -14.67
CA LEU A 103 -22.16 1.54 -16.04
C LEU A 103 -22.22 2.83 -16.85
N LYS A 104 -21.62 2.80 -18.05
CA LYS A 104 -21.63 3.94 -18.96
C LYS A 104 -22.98 4.02 -19.67
N HIS A 105 -23.60 5.18 -19.68
CA HIS A 105 -24.80 5.44 -20.48
C HIS A 105 -24.42 5.59 -21.97
N ILE A 106 -25.11 4.85 -22.84
CA ILE A 106 -25.00 4.97 -24.30
C ILE A 106 -26.32 5.52 -24.83
N GLY A 107 -26.27 6.75 -25.35
CA GLY A 107 -27.47 7.47 -25.77
C GLY A 107 -28.42 7.73 -24.59
N GLU A 108 -29.72 7.76 -24.85
CA GLU A 108 -30.72 8.04 -23.80
C GLU A 108 -31.03 6.83 -22.91
N ASN A 109 -30.92 5.61 -23.46
CA ASN A 109 -31.51 4.44 -22.81
C ASN A 109 -30.61 3.24 -22.59
N ASP A 110 -29.62 3.00 -23.45
CA ASP A 110 -28.75 1.83 -23.34
C ASP A 110 -27.62 2.05 -22.31
N LEU A 111 -27.09 0.94 -21.80
CA LEU A 111 -25.94 0.94 -20.90
C LEU A 111 -24.78 0.17 -21.53
N SER A 112 -23.59 0.41 -21.04
CA SER A 112 -22.37 -0.32 -21.41
C SER A 112 -21.65 -0.80 -20.17
N PHE A 113 -21.21 -2.05 -20.21
CA PHE A 113 -20.35 -2.63 -19.17
C PHE A 113 -18.94 -2.86 -19.70
N ALA A 114 -17.94 -2.33 -19.01
CA ALA A 114 -16.53 -2.61 -19.24
C ALA A 114 -15.85 -2.90 -17.90
N LEU A 115 -14.87 -3.79 -17.87
CA LEU A 115 -14.19 -4.17 -16.62
C LEU A 115 -13.35 -3.03 -16.03
N LEU A 116 -12.68 -2.25 -16.88
CA LEU A 116 -11.74 -1.19 -16.47
C LEU A 116 -12.09 0.18 -17.07
N GLY A 117 -13.00 0.24 -18.04
CA GLY A 117 -13.46 1.48 -18.67
C GLY A 117 -13.83 2.59 -17.67
N PRO A 118 -14.65 2.31 -16.63
CA PRO A 118 -15.05 3.32 -15.65
C PRO A 118 -13.89 3.86 -14.80
N LYS A 119 -12.76 3.16 -14.71
CA LYS A 119 -11.57 3.59 -13.96
C LYS A 119 -10.65 4.52 -14.76
N ASN A 120 -10.81 4.59 -16.07
CA ASN A 120 -9.85 5.29 -16.91
C ASN A 120 -10.05 6.81 -16.85
N GLY A 121 -9.10 7.51 -16.24
CA GLY A 121 -9.10 8.97 -16.12
C GLY A 121 -10.19 9.50 -15.18
N THR A 122 -10.67 8.66 -14.26
CA THR A 122 -11.67 9.05 -13.26
C THR A 122 -11.03 9.30 -11.91
N GLU A 123 -11.54 10.30 -11.18
CA GLU A 123 -11.09 10.57 -9.82
C GLU A 123 -11.53 9.46 -8.87
N GLY A 124 -10.55 8.81 -8.26
CA GLY A 124 -10.76 7.88 -7.17
C GLY A 124 -11.25 8.59 -5.90
N LYS A 125 -11.58 7.77 -4.90
CA LYS A 125 -12.06 8.25 -3.61
C LYS A 125 -10.98 9.02 -2.85
N ARG A 126 -11.42 9.96 -2.02
CA ARG A 126 -10.53 10.83 -1.23
C ARG A 126 -9.73 9.99 -0.22
N LEU A 127 -8.42 10.12 -0.25
CA LEU A 127 -7.50 9.56 0.75
C LEU A 127 -6.99 10.67 1.66
N LYS A 128 -7.02 10.43 2.96
CA LYS A 128 -6.34 11.26 3.97
C LYS A 128 -5.23 10.44 4.60
N VAL A 129 -4.00 10.93 4.46
CA VAL A 129 -2.80 10.23 4.91
C VAL A 129 -1.93 11.10 5.81
N ARG A 130 -1.16 10.44 6.68
CA ARG A 130 -0.14 11.08 7.51
C ARG A 130 1.06 11.51 6.65
N ARG A 131 1.53 12.75 6.86
CA ARG A 131 2.68 13.31 6.14
C ARG A 131 4.04 12.83 6.63
N GLY A 132 4.11 12.25 7.83
CA GLY A 132 5.37 11.87 8.46
C GLY A 132 6.24 13.04 8.97
N SER A 133 5.72 14.27 8.98
CA SER A 133 6.50 15.47 9.39
C SER A 133 6.82 15.53 10.88
N VAL A 134 6.01 14.87 11.72
CA VAL A 134 6.23 14.73 13.17
C VAL A 134 6.98 13.44 13.48
N ASP A 135 6.58 12.34 12.84
CA ASP A 135 7.18 11.03 12.99
C ASP A 135 7.19 10.30 11.64
N HIS A 136 8.40 10.05 11.13
CA HIS A 136 8.61 9.43 9.82
C HIS A 136 8.05 8.01 9.74
N ARG A 137 7.87 7.33 10.88
CA ARG A 137 7.35 5.94 10.95
C ARG A 137 5.91 5.82 10.49
N PHE A 138 5.19 6.93 10.39
CA PHE A 138 3.81 6.96 9.96
C PHE A 138 3.60 7.66 8.61
N VAL A 139 4.66 7.98 7.87
CA VAL A 139 4.51 8.58 6.54
C VAL A 139 3.66 7.69 5.64
N GLY A 140 2.71 8.30 4.93
CA GLY A 140 1.80 7.60 4.02
C GLY A 140 0.72 6.77 4.70
N SER A 141 0.72 6.61 6.02
CA SER A 141 -0.29 5.79 6.68
C SER A 141 -1.69 6.41 6.50
N ILE A 142 -2.66 5.59 6.12
CA ILE A 142 -4.03 6.03 5.89
C ILE A 142 -4.71 6.35 7.22
N ILE A 143 -5.44 7.47 7.22
CA ILE A 143 -6.29 7.93 8.32
C ILE A 143 -7.75 7.76 7.91
N GLU A 144 -8.11 8.25 6.73
CA GLU A 144 -9.47 8.15 6.19
C GLU A 144 -9.45 7.76 4.71
N TYR A 145 -10.48 7.02 4.30
CA TYR A 145 -10.81 6.74 2.92
C TYR A 145 -12.29 7.07 2.69
N ASP A 146 -12.56 7.94 1.72
CA ASP A 146 -13.91 8.46 1.42
C ASP A 146 -14.61 9.08 2.66
N GLY A 147 -13.83 9.74 3.52
CA GLY A 147 -14.32 10.38 4.76
C GLY A 147 -14.59 9.42 5.92
N LYS A 148 -14.21 8.15 5.80
CA LYS A 148 -14.36 7.14 6.86
C LYS A 148 -13.02 6.74 7.45
N GLU A 149 -12.94 6.66 8.77
CA GLU A 149 -11.73 6.23 9.51
C GLU A 149 -11.53 4.70 9.53
N GLU A 150 -12.58 3.95 9.17
CA GLU A 150 -12.55 2.50 8.99
C GLU A 150 -13.46 2.07 7.84
N MET A 151 -13.29 0.84 7.38
CA MET A 151 -14.14 0.21 6.38
C MET A 151 -15.44 -0.29 7.03
N GLU A 152 -16.43 -0.62 6.21
CA GLU A 152 -17.72 -1.18 6.67
C GLU A 152 -18.03 -2.53 6.01
N ALA A 153 -17.08 -3.08 5.25
CA ALA A 153 -17.30 -4.29 4.46
C ALA A 153 -17.33 -5.57 5.33
N TRP A 154 -16.60 -5.58 6.45
CA TRP A 154 -16.33 -6.77 7.24
C TRP A 154 -17.05 -6.78 8.58
N SER A 155 -17.13 -7.95 9.20
CA SER A 155 -17.91 -8.17 10.43
C SER A 155 -17.25 -7.65 11.70
N THR A 156 -15.95 -7.37 11.67
CA THR A 156 -15.17 -6.95 12.85
C THR A 156 -14.44 -5.64 12.59
N THR A 157 -14.25 -4.85 13.66
CA THR A 157 -13.46 -3.62 13.62
C THR A 157 -12.03 -3.90 13.16
N GLU A 158 -11.40 -4.99 13.62
CA GLU A 158 -10.01 -5.31 13.25
C GLU A 158 -9.82 -5.44 11.74
N CYS A 159 -10.75 -6.08 11.04
CA CYS A 159 -10.64 -6.29 9.60
C CYS A 159 -11.08 -5.08 8.78
N ASN A 160 -11.81 -4.18 9.42
CA ASN A 160 -12.22 -2.89 8.88
C ASN A 160 -11.17 -1.77 9.10
N LYS A 161 -10.15 -1.97 9.94
CA LYS A 161 -9.09 -0.97 10.13
C LYS A 161 -8.21 -0.81 8.90
N TYR A 162 -7.86 0.43 8.60
CA TYR A 162 -6.80 0.74 7.64
C TYR A 162 -5.43 0.50 8.27
N HIS A 163 -4.63 -0.35 7.65
CA HIS A 163 -3.25 -0.61 8.04
C HIS A 163 -2.31 -0.16 6.92
N GLY A 164 -1.26 0.57 7.30
CA GLY A 164 -0.22 1.00 6.39
C GLY A 164 -0.66 2.09 5.41
N SER A 165 -0.01 2.12 4.24
CA SER A 165 -0.17 3.17 3.23
C SER A 165 -1.08 2.76 2.08
N ASP A 166 -1.12 3.54 1.01
CA ASP A 166 -1.75 3.18 -0.27
C ASP A 166 -0.88 2.25 -1.15
N GLY A 167 0.27 1.79 -0.62
CA GLY A 167 1.20 0.92 -1.33
C GLY A 167 2.21 1.64 -2.23
N THR A 168 2.13 2.96 -2.40
CA THR A 168 3.07 3.74 -3.22
C THR A 168 4.31 4.19 -2.44
N ILE A 169 4.13 4.47 -1.14
CA ILE A 169 5.17 4.90 -0.22
C ILE A 169 5.11 4.09 1.07
N PHE A 170 6.26 3.84 1.69
CA PHE A 170 6.33 3.21 3.00
C PHE A 170 7.28 3.98 3.91
N PRO A 171 7.18 3.81 5.24
CA PRO A 171 8.13 4.40 6.15
C PRO A 171 9.59 4.02 5.85
N PRO A 172 10.55 4.95 6.00
CA PRO A 172 11.96 4.63 5.93
C PRO A 172 12.41 3.96 7.23
N LEU A 173 13.53 3.23 7.17
CA LEU A 173 14.21 2.56 8.27
C LEU A 173 13.40 1.43 8.95
N MET A 174 12.41 0.88 8.25
CA MET A 174 11.63 -0.26 8.75
C MET A 174 12.50 -1.49 9.00
N THR A 175 12.11 -2.36 9.93
CA THR A 175 12.71 -3.68 10.09
C THR A 175 12.00 -4.74 9.22
N PRO A 176 12.65 -5.88 8.91
CA PRO A 176 12.01 -6.96 8.15
C PRO A 176 10.71 -7.49 8.78
N GLU A 177 10.64 -7.56 10.10
CA GLU A 177 9.55 -8.19 10.86
C GLU A 177 8.25 -7.37 10.82
N GLU A 178 8.36 -6.05 10.67
CA GLU A 178 7.21 -5.14 10.54
C GLU A 178 6.35 -5.51 9.32
N GLY A 179 6.97 -5.97 8.24
CA GLY A 179 6.32 -6.20 6.95
C GLY A 179 5.86 -4.90 6.28
N LEU A 180 5.37 -5.02 5.05
CA LEU A 180 4.84 -3.87 4.31
C LEU A 180 3.32 -3.94 4.30
N TRP A 181 2.68 -3.07 5.06
CA TRP A 181 1.22 -2.94 5.09
C TRP A 181 0.73 -1.91 4.07
N SER A 182 -0.29 -2.28 3.31
CA SER A 182 -0.97 -1.37 2.41
C SER A 182 -2.47 -1.66 2.33
N PHE A 183 -3.29 -0.62 2.30
CA PHE A 183 -4.70 -0.74 1.95
C PHE A 183 -4.85 -0.95 0.44
N ALA A 184 -5.62 -1.96 0.07
CA ALA A 184 -5.99 -2.24 -1.31
C ALA A 184 -7.50 -1.95 -1.48
N PRO A 185 -7.88 -0.76 -2.02
CA PRO A 185 -9.28 -0.40 -2.23
C PRO A 185 -10.04 -1.44 -3.07
N ASP A 186 -9.38 -2.02 -4.08
CA ASP A 186 -9.96 -3.04 -4.96
C ASP A 186 -10.29 -4.37 -4.26
N LEU A 187 -9.72 -4.61 -3.08
CA LEU A 187 -9.98 -5.78 -2.25
C LEU A 187 -10.75 -5.43 -0.97
N CYS A 188 -11.08 -4.13 -0.77
CA CYS A 188 -11.61 -3.56 0.46
C CYS A 188 -10.94 -4.06 1.74
N ARG A 189 -9.63 -4.28 1.73
CA ARG A 189 -8.90 -4.68 2.95
C ARG A 189 -7.47 -4.20 2.94
N SER A 190 -6.88 -4.21 4.13
CA SER A 190 -5.45 -4.04 4.28
C SER A 190 -4.73 -5.36 4.06
N MET A 191 -3.59 -5.29 3.38
CA MET A 191 -2.76 -6.44 2.99
C MET A 191 -1.36 -6.26 3.58
N LYS A 192 -0.77 -7.36 4.04
CA LYS A 192 0.62 -7.40 4.52
C LYS A 192 1.49 -8.19 3.56
N ALA A 193 2.55 -7.57 3.04
CA ALA A 193 3.64 -8.28 2.42
C ALA A 193 4.69 -8.66 3.48
N VAL A 194 5.10 -9.93 3.48
CA VAL A 194 6.02 -10.52 4.45
C VAL A 194 7.42 -10.64 3.86
N TYR A 195 8.44 -10.37 4.67
CA TYR A 195 9.83 -10.48 4.25
C TYR A 195 10.22 -11.93 3.97
N VAL A 196 10.93 -12.15 2.87
CA VAL A 196 11.42 -13.50 2.48
C VAL A 196 12.93 -13.59 2.36
N GLY A 197 13.64 -12.48 2.20
CA GLY A 197 15.10 -12.49 2.08
C GLY A 197 15.69 -11.23 1.46
N ASP A 198 17.00 -11.08 1.59
CA ASP A 198 17.76 -9.99 0.97
C ASP A 198 18.16 -10.37 -0.46
N THR A 199 18.18 -9.37 -1.34
CA THR A 199 18.66 -9.52 -2.71
C THR A 199 19.31 -8.22 -3.21
N LYS A 200 19.67 -8.17 -4.49
CA LYS A 200 20.20 -6.98 -5.15
C LYS A 200 19.35 -6.61 -6.34
N TYR A 201 18.97 -5.33 -6.41
CA TYR A 201 18.37 -4.73 -7.60
C TYR A 201 19.34 -3.73 -8.20
N LEU A 202 19.89 -4.08 -9.37
CA LEU A 202 20.81 -3.23 -10.13
C LEU A 202 21.98 -2.70 -9.26
N GLY A 203 22.50 -3.55 -8.38
CA GLY A 203 23.62 -3.27 -7.47
C GLY A 203 23.23 -2.65 -6.12
N VAL A 204 21.97 -2.27 -5.91
CA VAL A 204 21.45 -1.81 -4.61
C VAL A 204 20.98 -3.00 -3.78
N LYS A 205 21.37 -3.08 -2.50
CA LYS A 205 20.85 -4.09 -1.57
C LYS A 205 19.40 -3.74 -1.24
N VAL A 206 18.51 -4.72 -1.41
CA VAL A 206 17.08 -4.55 -1.17
C VAL A 206 16.53 -5.79 -0.49
N ARG A 207 15.41 -5.61 0.20
CA ARG A 207 14.66 -6.69 0.85
C ARG A 207 13.54 -7.12 -0.06
N LYS A 208 13.37 -8.43 -0.23
CA LYS A 208 12.24 -9.01 -0.96
C LYS A 208 11.11 -9.28 0.01
N TYR A 209 9.92 -8.83 -0.36
CA TYR A 209 8.66 -9.09 0.32
C TYR A 209 7.69 -9.78 -0.65
N VAL A 210 6.86 -10.67 -0.13
CA VAL A 210 5.79 -11.33 -0.89
C VAL A 210 4.45 -11.20 -0.16
N ALA A 211 3.36 -11.17 -0.92
CA ALA A 211 2.01 -11.14 -0.35
C ALA A 211 1.12 -12.23 -0.96
N GLY A 212 0.17 -12.71 -0.17
CA GLY A 212 -0.90 -13.62 -0.60
C GLY A 212 -2.23 -13.18 0.00
N LEU A 213 -3.34 -13.79 -0.42
CA LEU A 213 -4.69 -13.46 0.08
C LEU A 213 -5.03 -14.13 1.42
N GLY A 214 -4.13 -14.95 1.96
CA GLY A 214 -4.28 -15.61 3.26
C GLY A 214 -5.15 -16.87 3.20
N ASP A 215 -5.54 -17.35 4.37
CA ASP A 215 -6.42 -18.50 4.55
C ASP A 215 -7.53 -18.18 5.55
N MET A 216 -8.54 -17.46 5.06
CA MET A 216 -9.70 -17.04 5.86
C MET A 216 -10.51 -18.22 6.41
N SER A 217 -10.36 -19.42 5.82
CA SER A 217 -11.04 -20.62 6.27
C SER A 217 -10.40 -21.27 7.50
N ALA A 218 -9.09 -21.09 7.68
CA ALA A 218 -8.31 -21.73 8.75
C ALA A 218 -7.73 -20.74 9.77
N ASN A 219 -7.43 -19.51 9.36
CA ASN A 219 -6.84 -18.49 10.21
C ASN A 219 -7.92 -17.67 10.91
N GLU A 220 -7.99 -17.77 12.25
CA GLU A 220 -8.99 -17.07 13.07
C GLU A 220 -8.95 -15.55 12.89
N ASP A 221 -7.75 -14.96 12.72
CA ASP A 221 -7.59 -13.52 12.52
C ASP A 221 -8.15 -13.04 11.16
N GLU A 222 -8.33 -13.97 10.21
CA GLU A 222 -8.81 -13.67 8.86
C GLU A 222 -10.28 -14.10 8.62
N LYS A 223 -10.91 -14.79 9.58
CA LYS A 223 -12.31 -15.26 9.44
C LYS A 223 -13.32 -14.14 9.24
N CYS A 224 -13.02 -12.94 9.72
CA CYS A 224 -13.81 -11.73 9.50
C CYS A 224 -13.98 -11.35 8.01
N TYR A 225 -13.08 -11.82 7.13
CA TYR A 225 -13.14 -11.60 5.69
C TYR A 225 -14.07 -12.58 4.97
N CYS A 226 -14.57 -13.59 5.68
CA CYS A 226 -15.57 -14.51 5.14
C CYS A 226 -16.93 -13.78 4.98
N PRO A 227 -17.67 -14.00 3.87
CA PRO A 227 -19.01 -13.43 3.71
C PRO A 227 -19.99 -13.85 4.82
N THR A 228 -19.91 -15.12 5.23
CA THR A 228 -20.61 -15.71 6.38
C THR A 228 -19.71 -16.75 7.07
N PRO A 229 -19.97 -17.12 8.33
CA PRO A 229 -19.20 -18.16 9.02
C PRO A 229 -19.17 -19.52 8.31
N ASP A 230 -20.24 -19.86 7.59
CA ASP A 230 -20.42 -21.19 6.98
C ASP A 230 -20.04 -21.25 5.49
N THR A 231 -19.84 -20.10 4.84
CA THR A 231 -19.60 -20.01 3.38
C THR A 231 -18.26 -19.36 3.06
N CYS A 232 -17.24 -19.60 3.88
CA CYS A 232 -15.92 -19.03 3.63
C CYS A 232 -15.20 -19.73 2.47
N MET A 233 -14.54 -18.94 1.62
CA MET A 233 -13.66 -19.48 0.58
C MET A 233 -12.42 -20.10 1.22
N SER A 234 -11.90 -21.17 0.63
CA SER A 234 -10.65 -21.78 1.10
C SER A 234 -9.43 -20.94 0.72
N LYS A 235 -8.26 -21.30 1.26
CA LYS A 235 -6.98 -20.60 1.09
C LYS A 235 -6.79 -19.96 -0.29
N GLY A 236 -6.37 -18.69 -0.27
CA GLY A 236 -5.90 -17.94 -1.44
C GLY A 236 -7.01 -17.36 -2.32
N LEU A 237 -8.29 -17.57 -1.97
CA LEU A 237 -9.43 -16.95 -2.63
C LEU A 237 -10.11 -15.94 -1.70
N MET A 238 -10.66 -14.89 -2.28
CA MET A 238 -11.38 -13.85 -1.56
C MET A 238 -12.66 -13.47 -2.31
N ASP A 239 -13.80 -13.55 -1.63
CA ASP A 239 -15.08 -13.11 -2.17
C ASP A 239 -15.23 -11.59 -2.03
N LEU A 240 -15.43 -10.89 -3.15
CA LEU A 240 -15.57 -9.43 -3.21
C LEU A 240 -17.04 -8.98 -3.23
N ALA A 241 -18.01 -9.86 -2.96
CA ALA A 241 -19.43 -9.48 -2.92
C ALA A 241 -19.70 -8.40 -1.86
N LYS A 242 -19.04 -8.46 -0.69
CA LYS A 242 -19.10 -7.42 0.36
C LYS A 242 -18.47 -6.10 -0.07
N CYS A 243 -17.57 -6.13 -1.06
CA CYS A 243 -17.04 -4.96 -1.76
C CYS A 243 -17.97 -4.41 -2.83
N GLY A 244 -19.14 -5.01 -3.04
CA GLY A 244 -20.06 -4.65 -4.11
C GLY A 244 -19.71 -5.22 -5.48
N GLN A 245 -18.81 -6.21 -5.56
CA GLN A 245 -18.38 -6.82 -6.81
C GLN A 245 -18.67 -8.32 -6.84
N PRO A 246 -19.40 -8.86 -7.84
CA PRO A 246 -19.78 -10.27 -7.88
C PRO A 246 -18.66 -11.16 -8.44
N VAL A 247 -17.43 -10.98 -7.96
CA VAL A 247 -16.22 -11.69 -8.42
C VAL A 247 -15.41 -12.20 -7.23
N ILE A 248 -14.58 -13.20 -7.49
CA ILE A 248 -13.63 -13.79 -6.54
C ILE A 248 -12.23 -13.38 -6.95
N ALA A 249 -11.47 -12.80 -6.02
CA ALA A 249 -10.05 -12.53 -6.21
C ALA A 249 -9.20 -13.74 -5.84
N SER A 250 -8.10 -13.93 -6.58
CA SER A 250 -7.05 -14.92 -6.35
C SER A 250 -5.72 -14.39 -6.89
N LEU A 251 -4.61 -15.07 -6.65
CA LEU A 251 -3.40 -14.83 -7.45
C LEU A 251 -3.51 -15.53 -8.81
N PRO A 252 -2.79 -15.06 -9.85
CA PRO A 252 -2.89 -15.62 -11.20
C PRO A 252 -2.70 -17.14 -11.27
N HIS A 253 -3.50 -17.77 -12.14
CA HIS A 253 -3.56 -19.22 -12.30
C HIS A 253 -3.85 -19.98 -11.00
N PHE A 254 -4.54 -19.33 -10.05
CA PHE A 254 -4.79 -19.86 -8.71
C PHE A 254 -3.49 -20.26 -7.98
N TYR A 255 -2.46 -19.42 -8.12
CA TYR A 255 -1.23 -19.58 -7.33
C TYR A 255 -1.51 -19.35 -5.83
N ASP A 256 -0.83 -20.12 -4.97
CA ASP A 256 -1.00 -20.11 -3.51
C ASP A 256 -2.44 -20.37 -3.00
N THR A 257 -3.25 -21.09 -3.78
CA THR A 257 -4.59 -21.52 -3.39
C THR A 257 -4.65 -22.99 -3.02
N ASN A 258 -5.81 -23.47 -2.55
CA ASN A 258 -6.10 -24.90 -2.55
C ASN A 258 -6.01 -25.45 -3.99
N GLY A 259 -5.30 -26.58 -4.17
CA GLY A 259 -5.06 -27.18 -5.48
C GLY A 259 -6.30 -27.69 -6.20
N GLU A 260 -7.46 -27.74 -5.54
CA GLU A 260 -8.73 -28.08 -6.18
C GLU A 260 -9.12 -27.10 -7.29
N TYR A 261 -9.02 -25.79 -7.06
CA TYR A 261 -9.38 -24.77 -8.05
C TYR A 261 -8.52 -24.86 -9.32
N VAL A 262 -7.24 -25.20 -9.16
CA VAL A 262 -6.31 -25.46 -10.27
C VAL A 262 -6.75 -26.65 -11.11
N ARG A 263 -7.29 -27.70 -10.49
CA ARG A 263 -7.72 -28.94 -11.18
C ARG A 263 -9.07 -28.81 -11.88
N GLN A 264 -9.96 -27.96 -11.37
CA GLN A 264 -11.29 -27.77 -11.95
C GLN A 264 -11.24 -27.03 -13.30
N VAL A 265 -10.21 -26.21 -13.55
CA VAL A 265 -10.07 -25.43 -14.78
C VAL A 265 -8.84 -25.86 -15.57
N LYS A 266 -9.06 -26.43 -16.77
CA LYS A 266 -7.97 -26.81 -17.68
C LYS A 266 -7.19 -25.56 -18.13
N GLY A 267 -5.87 -25.61 -18.02
CA GLY A 267 -4.96 -24.54 -18.46
C GLY A 267 -4.34 -23.73 -17.33
N MET A 268 -4.73 -23.97 -16.08
CA MET A 268 -4.08 -23.35 -14.91
C MET A 268 -2.67 -23.91 -14.70
N ARG A 269 -1.69 -23.02 -14.53
CA ARG A 269 -0.26 -23.33 -14.37
C ARG A 269 0.36 -22.40 -13.32
N PRO A 270 0.01 -22.56 -12.03
CA PRO A 270 0.51 -21.68 -10.97
C PRO A 270 2.05 -21.74 -10.89
N SER A 271 2.67 -20.58 -10.68
CA SER A 271 4.13 -20.43 -10.60
C SER A 271 4.44 -19.26 -9.68
N ALA A 272 5.35 -19.46 -8.71
CA ALA A 272 5.74 -18.40 -7.79
C ALA A 272 6.37 -17.22 -8.55
N GLU A 273 7.32 -17.49 -9.45
CA GLU A 273 8.03 -16.46 -10.22
C GLU A 273 7.08 -15.56 -11.04
N GLN A 274 6.07 -16.16 -11.65
CA GLN A 274 5.18 -15.46 -12.58
C GLN A 274 3.93 -14.91 -11.89
N HIS A 275 3.49 -15.49 -10.77
CA HIS A 275 2.16 -15.23 -10.22
C HIS A 275 2.15 -14.80 -8.75
N SER A 276 3.29 -14.72 -8.06
CA SER A 276 3.34 -14.11 -6.73
C SER A 276 3.22 -12.59 -6.80
N ILE A 277 2.64 -11.98 -5.77
CA ILE A 277 2.83 -10.55 -5.49
C ILE A 277 4.21 -10.38 -4.86
N GLU A 278 5.05 -9.53 -5.46
CA GLU A 278 6.44 -9.35 -5.04
C GLU A 278 6.80 -7.87 -4.97
N ILE A 279 7.52 -7.48 -3.92
CA ILE A 279 8.03 -6.12 -3.72
C ILE A 279 9.52 -6.23 -3.36
N LEU A 280 10.37 -5.58 -4.15
CA LEU A 280 11.76 -5.31 -3.81
C LEU A 280 11.84 -3.92 -3.18
N PHE A 281 12.24 -3.87 -1.92
CA PHE A 281 12.14 -2.71 -1.07
C PHE A 281 13.50 -2.23 -0.59
N GLU A 282 13.78 -0.94 -0.77
CA GLU A 282 14.98 -0.31 -0.23
C GLU A 282 14.62 0.37 1.10
N GLY A 283 15.16 -0.18 2.19
CA GLY A 283 14.75 0.17 3.54
C GLY A 283 15.16 1.58 4.00
N MET A 284 16.26 2.14 3.51
CA MET A 284 16.72 3.47 3.95
C MET A 284 15.80 4.58 3.46
N THR A 285 15.33 4.48 2.22
CA THR A 285 14.45 5.45 1.57
C THR A 285 12.97 5.12 1.76
N GLY A 286 12.63 3.91 2.19
CA GLY A 286 11.23 3.49 2.30
C GLY A 286 10.57 3.27 0.93
N SER A 287 11.36 3.01 -0.12
CA SER A 287 10.90 3.01 -1.50
C SER A 287 10.88 1.61 -2.13
N PRO A 288 9.78 1.20 -2.77
CA PRO A 288 9.78 0.01 -3.62
C PRO A 288 10.57 0.30 -4.90
N VAL A 289 11.70 -0.38 -5.10
CA VAL A 289 12.52 -0.23 -6.31
C VAL A 289 11.99 -1.08 -7.48
N GLN A 290 11.24 -2.12 -7.15
CA GLN A 290 10.48 -2.94 -8.08
C GLN A 290 9.29 -3.52 -7.33
N ALA A 291 8.12 -3.53 -7.96
CA ALA A 291 6.96 -4.20 -7.42
C ALA A 291 6.13 -4.81 -8.55
N PHE A 292 5.56 -5.98 -8.27
CA PHE A 292 4.61 -6.68 -9.11
C PHE A 292 3.37 -7.00 -8.27
N LYS A 293 2.29 -6.25 -8.48
CA LYS A 293 0.97 -6.54 -7.91
C LYS A 293 0.19 -7.32 -8.95
N ARG A 294 -0.11 -8.58 -8.64
CA ARG A 294 -0.73 -9.53 -9.56
C ARG A 294 -2.01 -10.08 -8.94
N LEU A 295 -3.13 -9.86 -9.60
CA LEU A 295 -4.44 -10.33 -9.14
C LEU A 295 -5.19 -10.97 -10.30
N GLN A 296 -5.92 -12.03 -9.99
CA GLN A 296 -6.83 -12.71 -10.88
C GLN A 296 -8.26 -12.55 -10.36
N PHE A 297 -9.13 -12.12 -11.24
CA PHE A 297 -10.56 -12.02 -11.00
C PHE A 297 -11.26 -13.18 -11.68
N SER A 298 -12.02 -13.92 -10.89
CA SER A 298 -12.78 -15.09 -11.31
C SER A 298 -14.25 -14.89 -10.96
N ILE A 299 -15.13 -15.68 -11.57
CA ILE A 299 -16.56 -15.64 -11.28
C ILE A 299 -17.04 -17.04 -10.90
N PRO A 300 -17.88 -17.21 -9.88
CA PRO A 300 -18.43 -18.52 -9.56
C PRO A 300 -19.49 -18.90 -10.61
N LEU A 301 -19.45 -20.13 -11.08
CA LEU A 301 -20.50 -20.77 -11.86
C LEU A 301 -21.27 -21.69 -10.93
N HIS A 302 -22.58 -21.49 -10.86
CA HIS A 302 -23.48 -22.37 -10.12
C HIS A 302 -24.64 -22.83 -11.00
N PRO A 303 -25.09 -24.09 -10.87
CA PRO A 303 -26.28 -24.56 -11.56
C PRO A 303 -27.55 -24.01 -10.91
N TYR A 304 -28.19 -23.05 -11.58
CA TYR A 304 -29.50 -22.56 -11.15
C TYR A 304 -30.62 -23.22 -11.94
N ALA A 305 -31.41 -24.08 -11.29
CA ALA A 305 -32.52 -24.79 -11.94
C ALA A 305 -33.55 -23.86 -12.60
N LYS A 306 -33.75 -22.65 -12.03
CA LYS A 306 -34.66 -21.61 -12.54
C LYS A 306 -34.09 -20.79 -13.71
N VAL A 307 -32.82 -20.99 -14.07
CA VAL A 307 -32.12 -20.26 -15.12
C VAL A 307 -31.71 -21.24 -16.22
N PRO A 308 -32.45 -21.32 -17.34
CA PRO A 308 -32.21 -22.33 -18.38
C PRO A 308 -30.78 -22.36 -18.94
N LEU A 309 -30.10 -21.21 -18.99
CA LEU A 309 -28.72 -21.09 -19.47
C LEU A 309 -27.68 -21.65 -18.47
N MET A 310 -28.03 -21.72 -17.18
CA MET A 310 -27.12 -22.12 -16.10
C MET A 310 -27.44 -23.49 -15.50
N LYS A 311 -28.65 -24.02 -15.71
CA LYS A 311 -29.13 -25.26 -15.05
C LYS A 311 -28.22 -26.49 -15.17
N ASN A 312 -27.42 -26.57 -16.24
CA ASN A 312 -26.55 -27.72 -16.55
C ASN A 312 -25.05 -27.37 -16.44
N LEU A 313 -24.71 -26.24 -15.81
CA LEU A 313 -23.30 -25.85 -15.63
C LEU A 313 -22.68 -26.62 -14.46
N PRO A 314 -21.36 -26.91 -14.53
CA PRO A 314 -20.64 -27.39 -13.37
C PRO A 314 -20.56 -26.30 -12.30
N GLU A 315 -20.52 -26.73 -11.05
CA GLU A 315 -20.20 -25.84 -9.93
C GLU A 315 -18.69 -25.66 -9.83
N THR A 316 -18.20 -24.44 -10.08
CA THR A 316 -16.76 -24.13 -10.10
C THR A 316 -16.50 -22.62 -10.04
N VAL A 317 -15.24 -22.21 -9.86
CA VAL A 317 -14.79 -20.83 -9.99
C VAL A 317 -13.97 -20.69 -11.26
N ILE A 318 -14.48 -19.96 -12.25
CA ILE A 318 -13.85 -19.80 -13.56
C ILE A 318 -13.14 -18.45 -13.68
N PRO A 319 -11.86 -18.40 -14.10
CA PRO A 319 -11.12 -17.15 -14.24
C PRO A 319 -11.66 -16.30 -15.40
N LEU A 320 -11.78 -14.99 -15.18
CA LEU A 320 -12.13 -14.00 -16.19
C LEU A 320 -10.87 -13.38 -16.80
N VAL A 321 -10.04 -12.81 -15.93
CA VAL A 321 -8.84 -12.05 -16.30
C VAL A 321 -7.89 -12.02 -15.11
N TRP A 322 -6.59 -11.92 -15.38
CA TRP A 322 -5.62 -11.50 -14.39
C TRP A 322 -4.86 -10.28 -14.89
N VAL A 323 -4.44 -9.45 -13.96
CA VAL A 323 -3.82 -8.15 -14.20
C VAL A 323 -2.52 -8.09 -13.41
N GLU A 324 -1.48 -7.54 -14.04
CA GLU A 324 -0.25 -7.14 -13.38
C GLU A 324 -0.13 -5.61 -13.42
N GLU A 325 -0.09 -5.00 -12.24
CA GLU A 325 0.40 -3.65 -12.04
C GLU A 325 1.86 -3.74 -11.59
N SER A 326 2.79 -3.21 -12.38
CA SER A 326 4.20 -3.30 -12.06
C SER A 326 4.96 -2.00 -12.25
N VAL A 327 5.95 -1.81 -11.37
CA VAL A 327 6.93 -0.73 -11.42
C VAL A 327 8.32 -1.32 -11.31
N SER A 328 9.27 -0.75 -12.04
CA SER A 328 10.68 -1.13 -12.00
C SER A 328 11.50 0.12 -12.25
N LEU A 329 12.28 0.54 -11.26
CA LEU A 329 13.08 1.75 -11.35
C LEU A 329 14.24 1.56 -12.32
N ASN A 330 14.36 2.45 -13.29
CA ASN A 330 15.48 2.46 -14.22
C ASN A 330 16.79 2.96 -13.56
N MET A 331 17.89 2.96 -14.32
CA MET A 331 19.19 3.45 -13.82
C MET A 331 19.25 4.90 -13.42
N THR A 332 18.38 5.75 -13.95
CA THR A 332 18.31 7.15 -13.53
C THR A 332 17.88 7.25 -12.07
N TYR A 333 16.77 6.61 -11.70
CA TYR A 333 16.24 6.66 -10.34
C TYR A 333 17.08 5.82 -9.37
N VAL A 334 17.54 4.64 -9.77
CA VAL A 334 18.44 3.83 -8.94
C VAL A 334 19.78 4.55 -8.72
N GLY A 335 20.25 5.32 -9.71
CA GLY A 335 21.44 6.17 -9.57
C GLY A 335 21.28 7.23 -8.48
N GLN A 336 20.11 7.86 -8.38
CA GLN A 336 19.81 8.81 -7.30
C GLN A 336 19.85 8.14 -5.92
N ILE A 337 19.28 6.95 -5.78
CA ILE A 337 19.33 6.17 -4.53
C ILE A 337 20.79 5.83 -4.17
N LYS A 338 21.60 5.40 -5.14
CA LYS A 338 23.04 5.12 -4.94
C LYS A 338 23.80 6.37 -4.47
N THR A 339 23.56 7.52 -5.10
CA THR A 339 24.19 8.78 -4.69
C THR A 339 23.79 9.16 -3.27
N MET A 340 22.51 9.04 -2.91
CA MET A 340 22.04 9.29 -1.56
C MET A 340 22.73 8.38 -0.53
N MET A 341 22.81 7.07 -0.81
CA MET A 341 23.51 6.11 0.05
C MET A 341 25.01 6.43 0.19
N PHE A 342 25.66 6.89 -0.88
CA PHE A 342 27.06 7.32 -0.85
C PHE A 342 27.22 8.55 0.06
N VAL A 343 26.37 9.56 -0.09
CA VAL A 343 26.41 10.78 0.74
C VAL A 343 26.21 10.44 2.22
N ILE A 344 25.24 9.59 2.56
CA ILE A 344 25.00 9.16 3.95
C ILE A 344 26.24 8.45 4.52
N SER A 345 26.84 7.55 3.75
CA SER A 345 28.05 6.82 4.16
C SER A 345 29.24 7.77 4.35
N PHE A 346 29.42 8.72 3.43
CA PHE A 346 30.47 9.74 3.49
C PHE A 346 30.31 10.66 4.71
N VAL A 347 29.10 11.14 4.98
CA VAL A 347 28.80 11.95 6.18
C VAL A 347 29.07 11.15 7.45
N GLY A 348 28.72 9.86 7.47
CA GLY A 348 29.03 8.95 8.57
C GLY A 348 30.54 8.83 8.83
N LEU A 349 31.33 8.64 7.77
CA LEU A 349 32.79 8.61 7.87
C LEU A 349 33.35 9.94 8.39
N MET A 350 32.90 11.06 7.83
CA MET A 350 33.34 12.40 8.24
C MET A 350 33.00 12.68 9.71
N LYS A 351 31.82 12.26 10.19
CA LYS A 351 31.44 12.36 11.61
C LYS A 351 32.45 11.65 12.50
N TRP A 352 32.85 10.42 12.16
CA TRP A 352 33.83 9.66 12.93
C TRP A 352 35.23 10.29 12.88
N LEU A 353 35.66 10.77 11.71
CA LEU A 353 36.95 11.46 11.57
C LEU A 353 37.00 12.74 12.42
N LEU A 354 35.93 13.54 12.42
CA LEU A 354 35.83 14.75 13.25
C LEU A 354 35.83 14.43 14.74
N LEU A 355 35.14 13.36 15.16
CA LEU A 355 35.09 12.94 16.56
C LEU A 355 36.47 12.45 17.03
N VAL A 356 37.13 11.57 16.27
CA VAL A 356 38.48 11.07 16.58
C VAL A 356 39.49 12.22 16.57
N GLY A 357 39.42 13.10 15.56
CA GLY A 357 40.27 14.29 15.47
C GLY A 357 40.10 15.22 16.66
N SER A 358 38.86 15.42 17.12
CA SER A 358 38.58 16.25 18.31
C SER A 358 39.15 15.63 19.58
N ILE A 359 38.96 14.32 19.79
CA ILE A 359 39.52 13.60 20.95
C ILE A 359 41.05 13.64 20.92
N ALA A 360 41.67 13.41 19.77
CA ALA A 360 43.12 13.49 19.61
C ALA A 360 43.63 14.91 19.90
N GLY A 361 42.95 15.95 19.40
CA GLY A 361 43.29 17.34 19.65
C GLY A 361 43.21 17.71 21.15
N LEU A 362 42.17 17.25 21.84
CA LEU A 362 42.05 17.42 23.29
C LEU A 362 43.16 16.67 24.05
N GLY A 363 43.49 15.44 23.64
CA GLY A 363 44.57 14.65 24.22
C GLY A 363 45.94 15.31 24.06
N VAL A 364 46.24 15.83 22.87
CA VAL A 364 47.46 16.58 22.58
C VAL A 364 47.53 17.86 23.42
N SER A 365 46.41 18.58 23.53
CA SER A 365 46.34 19.80 24.34
C SER A 365 46.58 19.51 25.83
N ALA A 366 45.97 18.44 26.37
CA ALA A 366 46.19 18.01 27.74
C ALA A 366 47.65 17.60 28.00
N TYR A 367 48.27 16.91 27.04
CA TYR A 367 49.70 16.54 27.11
C TYR A 367 50.62 17.77 27.13
N PHE A 368 50.38 18.76 26.27
CA PHE A 368 51.14 20.01 26.29
C PHE A 368 50.95 20.81 27.58
N MET A 369 49.74 20.82 28.15
CA MET A 369 49.49 21.43 29.47
C MET A 369 50.21 20.69 30.60
N TYR A 370 50.26 19.35 30.54
CA TYR A 370 51.00 18.55 31.52
C TYR A 370 52.50 18.87 31.49
N ILE A 371 53.12 18.88 30.31
CA ILE A 371 54.55 19.21 30.18
C ILE A 371 54.86 20.65 30.63
N LYS A 372 54.00 21.63 30.28
CA LYS A 372 54.21 23.03 30.72
C LYS A 372 54.04 23.23 32.23
N ARG A 373 53.37 22.31 32.93
CA ARG A 373 53.18 22.38 34.38
C ARG A 373 54.46 22.06 35.16
N ASP A 374 55.38 21.29 34.56
CA ASP A 374 56.68 20.95 35.14
C ASP A 374 57.77 22.01 34.87
N THR A 375 57.49 23.05 34.07
CA THR A 375 58.38 24.19 33.85
C THR A 375 57.89 25.41 34.63
N ILE A 376 58.22 25.50 35.92
CA ILE A 376 58.09 26.73 36.72
C ILE A 376 59.38 27.54 36.55
N ASP A 377 59.34 28.64 35.80
CA ASP A 377 60.43 29.61 35.78
C ASP A 377 60.46 30.35 37.13
N VAL A 378 61.47 30.05 37.95
CA VAL A 378 61.75 30.79 39.19
C VAL A 378 62.45 32.10 38.81
N THR A 379 61.73 33.21 38.89
CA THR A 379 62.32 34.56 38.75
C THR A 379 63.39 34.76 39.83
N PRO A 380 64.66 35.11 39.50
CA PRO A 380 65.67 35.38 40.51
C PRO A 380 65.33 36.69 41.23
N THR A 381 65.27 36.67 42.56
CA THR A 381 65.08 37.87 43.39
C THR A 381 66.27 38.83 43.24
N PRO A 382 66.05 40.17 43.16
CA PRO A 382 67.15 41.13 43.17
C PRO A 382 67.83 41.12 44.54
N LYS A 383 69.15 40.93 44.57
CA LYS A 383 69.94 41.07 45.80
C LYS A 383 70.00 42.55 46.20
N ILE A 384 69.30 42.92 47.27
CA ILE A 384 69.40 44.24 47.91
C ILE A 384 70.68 44.24 48.77
N LYS A 385 71.60 45.19 48.52
CA LYS A 385 72.75 45.49 49.38
C LYS A 385 72.28 46.23 50.64
N PRO A 386 72.83 45.94 51.83
CA PRO A 386 72.45 46.67 53.04
C PRO A 386 73.15 48.03 53.06
N GLU A 387 72.41 49.10 53.28
CA GLU A 387 72.98 50.37 53.72
C GLU A 387 72.19 50.92 54.91
N GLU A 388 72.96 51.42 55.86
CA GLU A 388 72.63 51.78 57.23
C GLU A 388 71.68 52.97 57.36
N ASN A 389 71.08 53.01 58.55
CA ASN A 389 70.56 54.18 59.26
C ASN A 389 69.15 54.69 58.91
N GLY A 390 68.25 54.41 59.86
CA GLY A 390 67.64 55.52 60.58
C GLY A 390 66.11 55.59 60.56
N LYS A 391 65.53 55.05 61.64
CA LYS A 391 64.24 55.40 62.26
C LYS A 391 62.96 54.82 61.64
N THR A 392 62.42 53.93 62.45
CA THR A 392 61.07 53.37 62.54
C THR A 392 59.99 54.45 62.65
N SER A 393 58.87 54.26 61.95
CA SER A 393 57.54 54.46 62.53
C SER A 393 56.54 53.51 61.90
N VAL A 394 56.02 52.61 62.73
CA VAL A 394 54.91 51.70 62.43
C VAL A 394 53.63 52.53 62.40
N ILE A 395 52.84 52.41 61.34
CA ILE A 395 51.40 52.65 61.39
C ILE A 395 50.73 51.47 60.70
N SER A 396 50.08 50.63 61.52
CA SER A 396 49.08 49.69 61.07
C SER A 396 47.76 50.45 60.93
N LEU A 397 47.00 50.20 59.86
CA LEU A 397 45.58 49.85 59.89
C LEU A 397 44.79 50.32 58.66
N VAL A 398 43.73 49.54 58.44
CA VAL A 398 42.43 49.87 57.82
C VAL A 398 42.29 49.62 56.33
N ASN A 399 41.64 48.49 56.05
CA ASN A 399 40.74 48.30 54.93
C ASN A 399 39.45 49.11 55.19
N PRO A 400 38.92 49.91 54.24
CA PRO A 400 37.52 50.35 54.31
C PRO A 400 36.68 49.73 53.18
N GLY A 401 35.51 49.24 53.57
CA GLY A 401 34.55 48.52 52.72
C GLY A 401 33.62 49.38 51.86
N PHE A 402 32.62 48.67 51.29
CA PHE A 402 31.34 49.10 50.70
C PHE A 402 31.41 49.87 49.36
N VAL A 403 30.54 49.60 48.36
CA VAL A 403 29.07 49.76 48.38
C VAL A 403 28.38 48.80 47.38
N ASN A 404 27.21 48.28 47.78
CA ASN A 404 26.16 47.72 46.91
C ASN A 404 25.04 48.77 46.72
N ASP A 405 24.41 48.79 45.55
CA ASP A 405 23.02 49.21 45.22
C ASP A 405 22.77 48.52 43.85
N ASP A 406 21.68 47.85 43.50
CA ASP A 406 20.36 47.54 44.03
C ASP A 406 19.99 46.19 43.34
N GLY A 407 19.35 45.19 43.94
CA GLY A 407 18.04 45.29 44.57
C GLY A 407 17.00 44.57 43.72
N THR A 408 17.12 43.25 43.52
CA THR A 408 15.99 42.30 43.38
C THR A 408 16.49 40.86 43.31
N THR A 409 16.17 40.08 44.33
CA THR A 409 16.10 38.61 44.29
C THR A 409 14.60 38.30 44.38
N VAL A 410 14.06 37.26 43.74
CA VAL A 410 13.87 35.97 44.41
C VAL A 410 13.31 34.95 43.39
N LEU A 411 14.06 33.84 43.29
CA LEU A 411 13.67 32.43 43.23
C LEU A 411 12.64 31.95 42.21
N ASP A 412 13.06 31.00 41.37
CA ASP A 412 12.43 29.69 41.43
C ASP A 412 13.45 28.56 41.26
N ASN A 413 13.31 27.57 42.13
CA ASN A 413 14.23 26.50 42.41
C ASN A 413 13.38 25.24 42.48
N HIS A 414 13.42 24.36 41.47
CA HIS A 414 13.14 22.95 41.75
C HIS A 414 13.77 22.01 40.73
N ARG A 415 14.73 21.23 41.26
CA ARG A 415 15.14 19.92 40.77
C ARG A 415 14.26 18.86 41.45
N GLN A 416 14.00 17.81 40.66
CA GLN A 416 14.03 16.37 40.98
C GLN A 416 12.83 15.59 41.56
N LYS A 417 12.63 14.44 40.87
CA LYS A 417 12.09 13.11 41.27
C LYS A 417 10.56 13.03 41.38
N PHE A 418 9.86 12.07 40.76
CA PHE A 418 10.16 10.69 40.35
C PHE A 418 9.90 10.40 38.87
#